data_AF-A0A2K9PTV2-F1
#
_entry.id   AF-A0A2K9PTV2-F1
#
_cell.length_a   1.000
_cell.length_b   1.000
_cell.length_c   1.000
_cell.angle_alpha   90.00
_cell.angle_beta   90.00
_cell.angle_gamma   90.00
#
_symmetry.space_group_name_H-M   'P 1'
#
loop_
_entity.id
_entity.type
_entity.pdbx_description
1 polymer ?
#
loop_
_entity_poly.entity_id
_entity_poly.type
_entity_poly.pdbx_seq_one_letter_code
_entity_poly.pdbx_strand_id
1 'polypeptide(L)'
;MTNLNKLYALYDISNSKEQEALKDLLANHLPKEYTQKVINKLKKSGLKIDSQTVRNTKAGISKNILVFNAIIEIAKEYKTLSDRLKRNLKK
;
A
#
# COMPACT_ATOMS: atom_id res chain seq x y z
N MET A 1 4.47 8.87 9.75
CA MET A 1 3.73 7.76 10.39
C MET A 1 2.40 7.57 9.68
N THR A 2 1.95 6.32 9.46
CA THR A 2 0.63 6.03 8.86
C THR A 2 -0.45 6.09 9.93
N ASN A 3 -1.53 6.84 9.71
CA ASN A 3 -2.70 6.79 10.59
C ASN A 3 -3.73 5.80 10.01
N LEU A 4 -3.67 4.55 10.49
CA LEU A 4 -4.54 3.47 10.00
C LEU A 4 -6.02 3.75 10.25
N ASN A 5 -6.38 4.34 11.40
CA ASN A 5 -7.76 4.69 11.73
C ASN A 5 -8.35 5.69 10.72
N LYS A 6 -7.53 6.68 10.28
CA LYS A 6 -7.94 7.60 9.22
C LYS A 6 -8.15 6.88 7.90
N LEU A 7 -7.30 5.92 7.54
CA LEU A 7 -7.48 5.13 6.33
C LEU A 7 -8.75 4.28 6.38
N TYR A 8 -9.02 3.62 7.50
CA TYR A 8 -10.22 2.82 7.67
C TYR A 8 -11.48 3.67 7.48
N ALA A 9 -11.54 4.85 8.11
CA ALA A 9 -12.65 5.78 7.93
C ALA A 9 -12.76 6.32 6.49
N LEU A 10 -11.62 6.69 5.88
CA LEU A 10 -11.59 7.33 4.55
C LEU A 10 -12.03 6.40 3.41
N TYR A 11 -11.75 5.11 3.57
CA TYR A 11 -12.06 4.04 2.61
C TYR A 11 -13.20 3.14 3.07
N ASP A 12 -13.90 3.50 4.14
CA ASP A 12 -15.06 2.77 4.70
C ASP A 12 -14.77 1.28 5.01
N ILE A 13 -13.60 1.02 5.58
CA ILE A 13 -13.15 -0.33 5.95
C ILE A 13 -13.59 -0.59 7.39
N SER A 14 -14.81 -1.11 7.53
CA SER A 14 -15.43 -1.41 8.83
C SER A 14 -15.16 -2.83 9.33
N ASN A 15 -14.80 -3.75 8.43
CA ASN A 15 -14.58 -5.16 8.78
C ASN A 15 -13.21 -5.36 9.46
N SER A 16 -13.20 -5.94 10.67
CA SER A 16 -11.98 -6.21 11.43
C SER A 16 -10.94 -7.03 10.66
N LYS A 17 -11.35 -8.00 9.84
CA LYS A 17 -10.43 -8.82 9.02
C LYS A 17 -9.75 -7.99 7.95
N GLU A 18 -10.50 -7.08 7.33
CA GLU A 18 -9.97 -6.18 6.29
C GLU A 18 -9.04 -5.12 6.90
N GLN A 19 -9.38 -4.61 8.08
CA GLN A 19 -8.53 -3.69 8.84
C GLN A 19 -7.18 -4.33 9.19
N GLU A 20 -7.20 -5.58 9.66
CA GLU A 20 -6.01 -6.36 9.98
C GLU A 20 -5.17 -6.64 8.74
N ALA A 21 -5.80 -7.07 7.65
CA ALA A 21 -5.12 -7.30 6.38
C ALA A 21 -4.45 -6.03 5.84
N LEU A 22 -5.13 -4.87 5.92
CA LEU A 22 -4.57 -3.59 5.52
C LEU A 22 -3.38 -3.20 6.41
N LYS A 23 -3.50 -3.39 7.72
CA LYS A 23 -2.42 -3.13 8.68
C LYS A 23 -1.18 -3.96 8.35
N ASP A 24 -1.36 -5.26 8.11
CA ASP A 24 -0.28 -6.17 7.73
C ASP A 24 0.41 -5.72 6.44
N LEU A 25 -0.37 -5.44 5.39
CA LEU A 25 0.16 -4.99 4.10
C LEU A 25 0.98 -3.70 4.22
N LEU A 26 0.46 -2.69 4.94
CA LEU A 26 1.11 -1.39 5.04
C LEU A 26 2.28 -1.35 6.02
N ALA A 27 2.29 -2.21 7.04
CA ALA A 27 3.34 -2.24 8.06
C ALA A 27 4.49 -3.19 7.67
N ASN A 28 4.17 -4.38 7.18
CA ASN A 28 5.14 -5.47 7.02
C ASN A 28 5.57 -5.69 5.56
N HIS A 29 4.71 -5.33 4.61
CA HIS A 29 4.89 -5.70 3.20
C HIS A 29 5.05 -4.52 2.26
N LEU A 30 5.10 -3.30 2.79
CA LEU A 30 5.36 -2.13 1.97
C LEU A 30 6.86 -1.82 1.93
N PRO A 31 7.52 -1.83 0.75
CA PRO A 31 8.95 -1.57 0.65
C PRO A 31 9.28 -0.10 0.95
N LYS A 32 10.52 0.18 1.37
CA LYS A 32 10.99 1.55 1.63
C LYS A 32 10.79 2.48 0.42
N GLU A 33 11.00 1.98 -0.79
CA GLU A 33 10.89 2.70 -2.05
C GLU A 33 9.47 2.72 -2.65
N TYR A 34 8.44 2.35 -1.87
CA TYR A 34 7.07 2.24 -2.38
C TYR A 34 6.59 3.50 -3.11
N THR A 35 7.00 4.70 -2.66
CA THR A 35 6.59 5.96 -3.27
C THR A 35 7.02 6.03 -4.74
N GLN A 36 8.28 5.72 -5.03
CA GLN A 36 8.79 5.71 -6.41
C GLN A 36 8.11 4.61 -7.23
N LYS A 37 7.86 3.44 -6.63
CA LYS A 37 7.19 2.32 -7.32
C LYS A 37 5.74 2.66 -7.67
N VAL A 38 4.99 3.31 -6.78
CA VAL A 38 3.62 3.79 -7.04
C VAL A 38 3.62 4.80 -8.19
N ILE A 39 4.51 5.80 -8.14
CA ILE A 39 4.64 6.82 -9.20
C ILE A 39 4.95 6.15 -10.54
N ASN A 40 5.94 5.25 -10.58
CA ASN A 40 6.33 4.56 -11.79
C ASN A 40 5.19 3.69 -12.35
N LYS A 41 4.43 3.03 -11.47
CA LYS A 41 3.28 2.20 -11.86
C LYS A 41 2.17 3.05 -12.49
N LEU A 42 1.78 4.14 -11.82
CA LEU A 42 0.74 5.05 -12.33
C LEU A 42 1.18 5.79 -13.59
N LYS A 43 2.47 6.13 -13.70
CA LYS A 43 3.06 6.73 -14.91
C LYS A 43 2.93 5.83 -16.13
N LYS A 44 3.08 4.51 -15.98
CA LYS A 44 2.87 3.53 -17.07
C LYS A 44 1.42 3.52 -17.56
N SER A 45 0.47 3.85 -16.69
CA SER A 45 -0.96 4.01 -17.01
C SER A 45 -1.31 5.42 -17.50
N GLY A 46 -0.32 6.28 -17.79
CA GLY A 46 -0.53 7.65 -18.27
C GLY A 46 -0.82 8.68 -17.18
N LEU A 47 -0.80 8.29 -15.90
CA LEU A 47 -1.12 9.17 -14.78
C LEU A 47 0.15 9.79 -14.19
N LYS A 48 0.21 11.12 -14.15
CA LYS A 48 1.30 11.86 -13.48
C LYS A 48 0.87 12.18 -12.05
N ILE A 49 1.54 11.56 -11.08
CA ILE A 49 1.31 11.74 -9.65
C ILE A 49 2.64 12.10 -8.99
N ASP A 50 2.62 13.07 -8.09
CA ASP A 50 3.79 13.48 -7.31
C ASP A 50 3.94 12.65 -6.02
N SER A 51 5.14 12.71 -5.43
CA SER A 51 5.46 11.95 -4.21
C SER A 51 4.66 12.38 -2.98
N GLN A 52 4.22 13.65 -2.91
CA GLN A 52 3.45 14.15 -1.78
C GLN A 52 2.04 13.57 -1.82
N THR A 53 1.41 13.47 -2.99
CA THR A 53 0.11 12.81 -3.16
C THR A 53 0.15 11.37 -2.67
N VAL A 54 1.19 10.60 -3.03
CA VAL A 54 1.35 9.21 -2.56
C VAL A 54 1.48 9.13 -1.03
N ARG A 55 2.30 10.00 -0.42
CA ARG A 55 2.47 10.04 1.04
C ARG A 55 1.20 10.47 1.75
N ASN A 56 0.49 11.47 1.24
CA ASN A 56 -0.75 11.99 1.81
C ASN A 56 -1.85 10.93 1.77
N THR A 57 -1.97 10.20 0.65
CA THR A 57 -2.91 9.08 0.54
C THR A 57 -2.57 7.98 1.53
N LYS A 58 -1.29 7.55 1.64
CA LYS A 58 -0.89 6.57 2.67
C LYS A 58 -1.14 7.06 4.09
N ALA A 59 -1.01 8.36 4.36
CA ALA A 59 -1.24 8.92 5.69
C ALA A 59 -2.73 9.07 6.05
N GLY A 60 -3.65 8.83 5.10
CA GLY A 60 -5.08 9.08 5.28
C GLY A 60 -5.41 10.58 5.35
N ILE A 61 -4.58 11.43 4.73
CA ILE A 61 -4.80 12.89 4.63
C ILE A 61 -5.71 13.22 3.45
N SER A 62 -5.52 12.53 2.31
CA SER A 62 -6.30 12.76 1.10
C SER A 62 -6.83 11.45 0.51
N LYS A 63 -8.09 11.47 0.07
CA LYS A 63 -8.70 10.33 -0.61
C LYS A 63 -8.29 10.33 -2.08
N ASN A 64 -7.47 9.36 -2.47
CA ASN A 64 -7.18 9.08 -3.86
C ASN A 64 -7.20 7.57 -4.06
N ILE A 65 -8.28 7.06 -4.66
CA ILE A 65 -8.51 5.62 -4.78
C ILE A 65 -7.48 4.95 -5.69
N LEU A 66 -7.06 5.63 -6.75
CA LEU A 66 -6.07 5.09 -7.71
C LEU A 66 -4.70 4.93 -7.05
N VAL A 67 -4.27 5.95 -6.31
CA VAL A 67 -3.01 5.92 -5.57
C VAL A 67 -3.06 4.90 -4.44
N PHE A 68 -4.18 4.81 -3.73
CA PHE A 68 -4.35 3.82 -2.67
C PHE A 68 -4.31 2.39 -3.21
N ASN A 69 -5.05 2.10 -4.28
CA ASN A 69 -5.02 0.80 -4.94
C ASN A 69 -3.60 0.43 -5.40
N ALA A 70 -2.87 1.39 -6.00
CA ALA A 70 -1.48 1.16 -6.40
C ALA A 70 -0.56 0.87 -5.20
N ILE A 71 -0.74 1.53 -4.05
CA ILE A 71 -0.02 1.22 -2.81
C ILE A 71 -0.30 -0.21 -2.36
N ILE A 72 -1.58 -0.62 -2.35
CA ILE A 72 -2.01 -1.96 -1.94
C ILE A 72 -1.44 -3.04 -2.87
N GLU A 73 -1.47 -2.81 -4.17
CA GLU A 73 -0.92 -3.75 -5.14
C GLU A 73 0.57 -3.98 -4.93
N ILE A 74 1.35 -2.91 -4.72
CA ILE A 74 2.78 -3.03 -4.43
C ILE A 74 3.00 -3.80 -3.12
N ALA A 75 2.21 -3.53 -2.07
CA ALA A 75 2.33 -4.29 -0.83
C ALA A 75 2.02 -5.79 -1.03
N LYS A 76 1.01 -6.14 -1.84
CA LYS A 76 0.66 -7.52 -2.18
C LYS A 76 1.77 -8.23 -2.96
N GLU A 77 2.41 -7.55 -3.91
CA GLU A 77 3.54 -8.08 -4.68
C GLU A 77 4.69 -8.46 -3.73
N TYR A 78 5.01 -7.60 -2.76
CA TYR A 78 6.09 -7.83 -1.79
C TYR A 78 5.74 -8.89 -0.75
N LYS A 79 4.47 -8.98 -0.32
CA LYS A 79 3.99 -10.10 0.51
C LYS A 79 4.22 -11.44 -0.19
N THR A 80 3.78 -11.55 -1.44
CA THR A 80 3.95 -12.75 -2.26
C THR A 80 5.43 -13.13 -2.41
N LEU A 81 6.31 -12.15 -2.64
CA LEU A 81 7.75 -12.36 -2.71
C LEU A 81 8.33 -12.86 -1.37
N SER A 82 7.97 -12.21 -0.27
CA SER A 82 8.36 -12.63 1.10
C SER A 82 7.93 -14.07 1.38
N ASP A 83 6.70 -14.43 1.06
CA ASP A 83 6.16 -15.77 1.34
C ASP A 83 6.82 -16.84 0.48
N ARG A 84 7.19 -16.51 -0.77
CA ARG A 84 8.00 -17.39 -1.62
C ARG A 84 9.41 -17.58 -1.06
N LEU A 85 10.07 -16.52 -0.60
CA LEU A 85 11.39 -16.60 0.02
C LEU A 85 11.38 -17.45 1.28
N LYS A 86 10.40 -17.22 2.18
CA LYS A 86 10.23 -18.02 3.41
C LYS A 86 10.04 -19.50 3.11
N ARG A 87 9.29 -19.85 2.06
CA ARG A 87 9.11 -21.26 1.66
C ARG A 87 10.39 -21.89 1.14
N ASN A 88 11.19 -21.15 0.37
CA ASN A 88 12.43 -21.66 -0.19
C ASN A 88 13.55 -21.80 0.84
N LEU A 89 13.58 -20.95 1.88
CA LEU A 89 14.57 -21.00 2.96
C LEU A 89 14.25 -22.04 4.06
N LYS A 90 13.02 -22.55 4.10
CA LYS A 90 12.59 -23.63 5.00
C LYS A 90 12.72 -25.02 4.36
N LYS A 91 13.26 -25.09 3.14
CA LYS A 91 13.74 -26.33 2.52
C LYS A 91 15.21 -26.51 2.84
#